data_AF-A0A535P4Y1-F1
#
_entry.id   AF-A0A535P4Y1-F1
#
_cell.length_a   1.000
_cell.length_b   1.000
_cell.length_c   1.000
_cell.angle_alpha   90.00
_cell.angle_beta   90.00
_cell.angle_gamma   90.00
#
_symmetry.space_group_name_H-M   'P 1'
#
loop_
_entity.id
_entity.type
_entity.pdbx_description
1 polymer ?
#
loop_
_entity_poly.entity_id
_entity_poly.type
_entity_poly.pdbx_seq_one_letter_code
_entity_poly.pdbx_strand_id
1 'polypeptide(L)'
;DMHVDETDDGAVRTLEMVADEALARGLIGRVCAGHVCSLAAADHEYAERVIGKCLRAGISIASNPVTNLVLQGRGDRGLVRRGTTRIGELRAAGVNVLFGQDCVKDGFYPFGRGSMLEVALISAHAAHLTTREDLDFALRAVTEAPAVAMRLDDYGLRAGTRADMQLLPAPSWPEALRLQPPPVKVWFAGRLVAESSVRSEVYRTTRPGATRPIDA
;
A
#
# COMPACT_ATOMS: atom_id res chain seq x y z
N ASP A 1 -5.79 10.72 -8.39
CA ASP A 1 -6.53 10.14 -7.26
C ASP A 1 -7.58 11.16 -6.83
N MET A 2 -8.80 10.70 -6.53
CA MET A 2 -9.86 11.51 -5.91
C MET A 2 -9.99 11.10 -4.45
N HIS A 3 -10.01 12.07 -3.56
CA HIS A 3 -10.24 11.83 -2.14
C HIS A 3 -11.72 11.48 -1.91
N VAL A 4 -12.02 10.22 -1.66
CA VAL A 4 -13.40 9.68 -1.64
C VAL A 4 -13.67 9.02 -0.30
N ASP A 5 -14.71 9.49 0.37
CA ASP A 5 -15.25 8.87 1.58
C ASP A 5 -14.22 8.56 2.69
N GLU A 6 -13.24 9.44 2.92
CA GLU A 6 -12.32 9.34 4.07
C GLU A 6 -13.04 9.72 5.38
N THR A 7 -13.87 8.81 5.87
CA THR A 7 -14.64 8.97 7.10
C THR A 7 -15.07 7.61 7.65
N ASP A 8 -15.36 7.55 8.95
CA ASP A 8 -15.90 6.37 9.63
C ASP A 8 -17.44 6.24 9.52
N ASP A 9 -18.11 7.17 8.84
CA ASP A 9 -19.55 7.18 8.64
C ASP A 9 -19.98 6.36 7.42
N GLY A 10 -20.56 5.17 7.63
CA GLY A 10 -21.06 4.28 6.57
C GLY A 10 -22.27 4.82 5.78
N ALA A 11 -22.87 5.94 6.20
CA ALA A 11 -23.90 6.63 5.42
C ALA A 11 -23.32 7.51 4.30
N VAL A 12 -22.00 7.77 4.33
CA VAL A 12 -21.29 8.50 3.28
C VAL A 12 -20.98 7.56 2.12
N ARG A 13 -21.60 7.82 0.96
CA ARG A 13 -21.76 6.88 -0.16
C ARG A 13 -21.27 7.44 -1.51
N THR A 14 -20.29 8.34 -1.51
CA THR A 14 -19.90 9.04 -2.74
C THR A 14 -19.15 8.14 -3.72
N LEU A 15 -18.51 7.06 -3.27
CA LEU A 15 -17.90 6.07 -4.17
C LEU A 15 -18.91 5.49 -5.18
N GLU A 16 -20.15 5.22 -4.76
CA GLU A 16 -21.19 4.73 -5.68
C GLU A 16 -21.46 5.74 -6.79
N MET A 17 -21.54 7.03 -6.45
CA MET A 17 -21.74 8.13 -7.40
C MET A 17 -20.55 8.27 -8.35
N VAL A 18 -19.31 8.16 -7.83
CA VAL A 18 -18.10 8.19 -8.65
C VAL A 18 -18.12 7.04 -9.67
N ALA A 19 -18.53 5.84 -9.25
CA ALA A 19 -18.64 4.71 -10.15
C ALA A 19 -19.74 4.88 -11.21
N ASP A 20 -20.89 5.45 -10.84
CA ASP A 20 -21.95 5.78 -11.80
C ASP A 20 -21.50 6.81 -12.83
N GLU A 21 -20.84 7.89 -12.40
CA GLU A 21 -20.31 8.91 -13.31
C GLU A 21 -19.20 8.37 -14.21
N ALA A 22 -18.33 7.48 -13.69
CA ALA A 22 -17.29 6.84 -14.49
C ALA A 22 -17.91 5.99 -15.61
N LEU A 23 -18.96 5.22 -15.31
CA LEU A 23 -19.69 4.42 -16.28
C LEU A 23 -20.42 5.30 -17.30
N ALA A 24 -21.19 6.28 -16.84
CA ALA A 24 -21.99 7.16 -17.69
C ALA A 24 -21.14 7.99 -18.67
N ARG A 25 -19.93 8.39 -18.24
CA ARG A 25 -19.00 9.20 -19.05
C ARG A 25 -18.00 8.37 -19.86
N GLY A 26 -18.05 7.03 -19.79
CA GLY A 26 -17.11 6.16 -20.49
C GLY A 26 -15.66 6.27 -19.98
N LEU A 27 -15.46 6.64 -18.71
CA LEU A 27 -14.14 6.76 -18.07
C LEU A 27 -13.64 5.42 -17.48
N ILE A 28 -13.99 4.31 -18.14
CA ILE A 28 -13.67 2.96 -17.68
C ILE A 28 -12.16 2.79 -17.54
N GLY A 29 -11.70 2.31 -16.39
CA GLY A 29 -10.27 2.08 -16.15
C GLY A 29 -9.44 3.35 -15.94
N ARG A 30 -10.07 4.53 -15.83
CA ARG A 30 -9.38 5.84 -15.77
C ARG A 30 -9.53 6.56 -14.43
N VAL A 31 -10.31 6.00 -13.51
CA VAL A 31 -10.61 6.61 -12.21
C VAL A 31 -9.86 5.86 -11.11
N CYS A 32 -9.23 6.64 -10.22
CA CYS A 32 -8.63 6.16 -8.99
C CYS A 32 -9.29 6.90 -7.82
N ALA A 33 -9.86 6.15 -6.89
CA ALA A 33 -10.52 6.65 -5.69
C ALA A 33 -9.71 6.24 -4.45
N GLY A 34 -9.27 7.24 -3.70
CA GLY A 34 -8.45 7.09 -2.51
C GLY A 34 -9.28 7.00 -1.25
N HIS A 35 -8.69 6.38 -0.23
CA HIS A 35 -9.24 6.17 1.12
C HIS A 35 -10.41 5.18 1.15
N VAL A 36 -11.61 5.63 0.75
CA VAL A 36 -12.84 4.82 0.74
C VAL A 36 -13.08 4.15 2.10
N CYS A 37 -12.84 4.89 3.18
CA CYS A 37 -12.93 4.38 4.55
C CYS A 37 -14.38 4.06 4.93
N SER A 38 -15.34 4.88 4.48
CA SER A 38 -16.76 4.71 4.83
C SER A 38 -17.31 3.34 4.44
N LEU A 39 -16.78 2.76 3.37
CA LEU A 39 -17.20 1.47 2.86
C LEU A 39 -17.02 0.36 3.91
N ALA A 40 -16.01 0.45 4.78
CA ALA A 40 -15.81 -0.50 5.86
C ALA A 40 -16.86 -0.39 6.98
N ALA A 41 -17.48 0.78 7.14
CA ALA A 41 -18.58 1.01 8.08
C ALA A 41 -19.97 0.79 7.47
N ALA A 42 -20.08 0.76 6.14
CA ALA A 42 -21.34 0.56 5.44
C ALA A 42 -21.88 -0.88 5.62
N ASP A 43 -23.19 -1.02 5.45
CA ASP A 43 -23.85 -2.33 5.44
C ASP A 43 -23.32 -3.24 4.31
N HIS A 44 -23.35 -4.54 4.53
CA HIS A 44 -22.68 -5.50 3.65
C HIS A 44 -23.29 -5.54 2.24
N GLU A 45 -24.62 -5.49 2.14
CA GLU A 45 -25.33 -5.50 0.86
C GLU A 45 -24.96 -4.27 0.00
N TYR A 46 -24.92 -3.08 0.62
CA TYR A 46 -24.42 -1.88 -0.04
C TYR A 46 -22.97 -2.07 -0.49
N ALA A 47 -22.09 -2.54 0.39
CA ALA A 47 -20.68 -2.68 0.08
C ALA A 47 -20.43 -3.63 -1.11
N GLU A 48 -21.06 -4.81 -1.11
CA GLU A 48 -20.96 -5.79 -2.21
C GLU A 48 -21.41 -5.19 -3.55
N ARG A 49 -22.55 -4.47 -3.55
CA ARG A 49 -23.07 -3.80 -4.75
C ARG A 49 -22.07 -2.78 -5.30
N VAL A 50 -21.52 -1.94 -4.42
CA VAL A 50 -20.57 -0.88 -4.82
C VAL A 50 -19.24 -1.44 -5.27
N ILE A 51 -18.73 -2.48 -4.61
CA ILE A 51 -17.52 -3.21 -5.04
C ILE A 51 -17.73 -3.76 -6.46
N GLY A 52 -18.86 -4.41 -6.71
CA GLY A 52 -19.21 -4.89 -8.06
C GLY A 52 -19.33 -3.76 -9.08
N LYS A 53 -19.82 -2.59 -8.69
CA LYS A 53 -19.88 -1.40 -9.56
C LYS A 53 -18.48 -0.85 -9.86
N CYS A 54 -17.58 -0.80 -8.86
CA CYS A 54 -16.19 -0.39 -9.04
C CYS A 54 -15.45 -1.30 -10.01
N LEU A 55 -15.66 -2.62 -9.91
CA LEU A 55 -15.11 -3.59 -10.86
C LEU A 55 -15.58 -3.29 -12.29
N ARG A 56 -16.89 -3.11 -12.51
CA ARG A 56 -17.44 -2.79 -13.84
C ARG A 56 -16.90 -1.46 -14.39
N ALA A 57 -16.73 -0.47 -13.53
CA ALA A 57 -16.17 0.83 -13.90
C ALA A 57 -14.64 0.80 -14.11
N GLY A 58 -13.95 -0.29 -13.73
CA GLY A 58 -12.50 -0.37 -13.72
C GLY A 58 -11.85 0.63 -12.77
N ILE A 59 -12.52 0.98 -11.66
CA ILE A 59 -11.97 1.91 -10.67
C ILE A 59 -10.80 1.24 -9.95
N SER A 60 -9.69 1.96 -9.81
CA SER A 60 -8.62 1.59 -8.88
C SER A 60 -8.88 2.20 -7.50
N ILE A 61 -8.65 1.42 -6.45
CA ILE A 61 -8.83 1.88 -5.06
C ILE A 61 -7.46 2.08 -4.43
N ALA A 62 -7.15 3.32 -4.06
CA ALA A 62 -5.95 3.64 -3.29
C ALA A 62 -6.25 3.59 -1.80
N SER A 63 -5.88 2.49 -1.15
CA SER A 63 -5.99 2.38 0.30
C SER A 63 -4.71 2.91 0.95
N ASN A 64 -4.84 3.74 1.98
CA ASN A 64 -3.71 4.35 2.67
C ASN A 64 -3.63 3.92 4.14
N PRO A 65 -3.52 2.61 4.48
CA PRO A 65 -3.57 2.15 5.87
C PRO A 65 -2.60 2.85 6.82
N VAL A 66 -1.41 3.22 6.35
CA VAL A 66 -0.43 3.95 7.18
C VAL A 66 -1.01 5.23 7.78
N THR A 67 -1.79 5.98 7.00
CA THR A 67 -2.43 7.22 7.43
C THR A 67 -3.81 6.95 8.03
N ASN A 68 -4.62 6.08 7.42
CA ASN A 68 -5.98 5.83 7.91
C ASN A 68 -5.99 5.24 9.33
N LEU A 69 -5.03 4.37 9.69
CA LEU A 69 -4.88 3.87 11.06
C LEU A 69 -4.62 4.98 12.09
N VAL A 70 -4.08 6.13 11.65
CA VAL A 70 -3.83 7.30 12.51
C VAL A 70 -5.03 8.24 12.52
N LEU A 71 -5.74 8.41 11.41
CA LEU A 71 -6.81 9.41 11.28
C LEU A 71 -8.18 8.90 11.70
N GLN A 72 -8.47 7.64 11.42
CA GLN A 72 -9.78 7.04 11.64
C GLN A 72 -9.87 6.41 13.04
N GLY A 73 -11.09 6.13 13.50
CA GLY A 73 -11.38 5.59 14.83
C GLY A 73 -11.14 6.57 15.97
N ARG A 74 -10.79 7.83 15.70
CA ARG A 74 -10.47 8.85 16.73
C ARG A 74 -11.62 9.18 17.66
N GLY A 75 -12.86 8.98 17.21
CA GLY A 75 -14.08 9.17 18.01
C GLY A 75 -14.52 7.95 18.80
N ASP A 76 -13.92 6.77 18.56
CA ASP A 76 -14.33 5.53 19.22
C ASP A 76 -13.97 5.51 20.71
N ARG A 77 -14.79 4.83 21.51
CA ARG A 77 -14.51 4.51 22.91
C ARG A 77 -14.55 2.99 23.08
N GLY A 78 -13.51 2.40 23.67
CA GLY A 78 -13.39 0.94 23.83
C GLY A 78 -12.59 0.31 22.70
N LEU A 79 -13.17 -0.67 21.99
CA LEU A 79 -12.54 -1.24 20.80
C LEU A 79 -12.45 -0.15 19.71
N VAL A 80 -11.23 0.17 19.28
CA VAL A 80 -10.96 1.18 18.26
C VAL A 80 -10.93 0.50 16.90
N ARG A 81 -11.76 0.96 15.96
CA ARG A 81 -11.77 0.42 14.59
C ARG A 81 -10.47 0.78 13.86
N ARG A 82 -10.12 -0.01 12.84
CA ARG A 82 -8.94 0.26 11.99
C ARG A 82 -9.15 1.44 11.05
N GLY A 83 -10.40 1.62 10.60
CA GLY A 83 -10.79 2.68 9.66
C GLY A 83 -10.12 2.62 8.28
N THR A 84 -9.57 1.47 7.90
CA THR A 84 -9.19 1.21 6.51
C THR A 84 -10.41 0.79 5.69
N THR A 85 -10.32 0.81 4.36
CA THR A 85 -11.37 0.23 3.49
C THR A 85 -11.42 -1.30 3.53
N ARG A 86 -12.39 -1.90 2.80
CA ARG A 86 -12.62 -3.35 2.69
C ARG A 86 -11.63 -4.03 1.72
N ILE A 87 -10.33 -3.92 2.01
CA ILE A 87 -9.23 -4.40 1.13
C ILE A 87 -9.42 -5.87 0.69
N GLY A 88 -9.76 -6.75 1.63
CA GLY A 88 -9.95 -8.18 1.33
C GLY A 88 -11.11 -8.44 0.37
N GLU A 89 -12.25 -7.79 0.57
CA GLU A 89 -13.45 -7.94 -0.28
C GLU A 89 -13.22 -7.34 -1.67
N LEU A 90 -12.59 -6.16 -1.75
CA LEU A 90 -12.21 -5.52 -3.01
C LEU A 90 -11.25 -6.40 -3.82
N ARG A 91 -10.21 -6.93 -3.17
CA ARG A 91 -9.26 -7.87 -3.79
C ARG A 91 -9.98 -9.13 -4.29
N ALA A 92 -10.84 -9.73 -3.46
CA ALA A 92 -11.55 -10.95 -3.81
C ALA A 92 -12.49 -10.75 -5.03
N ALA A 93 -13.07 -9.55 -5.16
CA ALA A 93 -13.88 -9.18 -6.32
C ALA A 93 -13.06 -8.87 -7.58
N GLY A 94 -11.73 -8.80 -7.50
CA GLY A 94 -10.85 -8.47 -8.62
C GLY A 94 -10.71 -6.97 -8.90
N VAL A 95 -11.11 -6.11 -7.96
CA VAL A 95 -10.86 -4.67 -8.06
C VAL A 95 -9.36 -4.40 -7.91
N ASN A 96 -8.81 -3.48 -8.72
CA ASN A 96 -7.42 -3.08 -8.58
C ASN A 96 -7.24 -2.26 -7.28
N VAL A 97 -6.57 -2.84 -6.29
CA VAL A 97 -6.27 -2.19 -5.00
C VAL A 97 -4.78 -1.94 -4.90
N LEU A 98 -4.40 -0.70 -4.61
CA LEU A 98 -3.03 -0.27 -4.36
C LEU A 98 -2.89 0.32 -2.96
N PHE A 99 -1.67 0.28 -2.42
CA PHE A 99 -1.34 0.90 -1.13
C PHE A 99 -0.52 2.17 -1.31
N GLY A 100 -0.94 3.25 -0.64
CA GLY A 100 -0.25 4.54 -0.64
C GLY A 100 0.35 4.91 0.71
N GLN A 101 1.43 5.69 0.66
CA GLN A 101 1.99 6.36 1.84
C GLN A 101 1.11 7.54 2.29
N ASP A 102 0.45 8.20 1.33
CA ASP A 102 -0.38 9.40 1.51
C ASP A 102 0.42 10.61 2.04
N CYS A 103 0.76 10.61 3.32
CA CYS A 103 1.42 11.71 4.00
C CYS A 103 2.83 11.33 4.47
N VAL A 104 3.74 12.30 4.46
CA VAL A 104 5.11 12.16 5.01
C VAL A 104 5.44 13.41 5.82
N LYS A 105 5.50 13.27 7.15
CA LYS A 105 5.84 14.33 8.10
C LYS A 105 5.09 15.64 7.81
N ASP A 106 3.76 15.58 7.84
CA ASP A 106 2.89 16.73 7.65
C ASP A 106 1.88 16.89 8.81
N GLY A 107 0.88 17.76 8.62
CA GLY A 107 -0.13 18.05 9.65
C GLY A 107 -1.08 16.89 9.96
N PHE A 108 -1.20 15.89 9.08
CA PHE A 108 -2.07 14.73 9.25
C PHE A 108 -1.30 13.51 9.75
N TYR A 109 -0.05 13.34 9.28
CA TYR A 109 0.78 12.19 9.60
C TYR A 109 2.21 12.61 9.95
N PRO A 110 2.62 12.48 11.23
CA PRO A 110 3.94 12.93 11.68
C PRO A 110 5.08 11.97 11.31
N PHE A 111 4.77 10.76 10.82
CA PHE A 111 5.75 9.73 10.47
C PHE A 111 6.01 9.67 8.96
N GLY A 112 6.53 8.54 8.50
CA GLY A 112 6.75 8.25 7.08
C GLY A 112 8.17 8.59 6.65
N ARG A 113 8.74 7.70 5.83
CA ARG A 113 10.09 7.85 5.25
C ARG A 113 10.14 7.55 3.76
N GLY A 114 8.98 7.49 3.10
CA GLY A 114 8.87 7.17 1.68
C GLY A 114 9.24 5.73 1.32
N SER A 115 9.16 4.79 2.28
CA SER A 115 9.48 3.38 2.05
C SER A 115 8.22 2.59 1.70
N MET A 116 8.10 2.12 0.46
CA MET A 116 6.97 1.28 0.06
C MET A 116 6.99 -0.10 0.73
N LEU A 117 8.14 -0.56 1.24
CA LEU A 117 8.21 -1.75 2.11
C LEU A 117 7.49 -1.52 3.44
N GLU A 118 7.59 -0.32 3.99
CA GLU A 118 6.95 0.04 5.27
C GLU A 118 5.43 0.18 5.07
N VAL A 119 5.02 0.83 3.97
CA VAL A 119 3.63 0.90 3.54
C VAL A 119 3.03 -0.49 3.38
N ALA A 120 3.70 -1.38 2.65
CA ALA A 120 3.23 -2.75 2.45
C ALA A 120 3.12 -3.52 3.77
N LEU A 121 4.09 -3.39 4.68
CA LEU A 121 4.10 -4.09 5.96
C LEU A 121 2.94 -3.63 6.86
N ILE A 122 2.76 -2.32 7.03
CA ILE A 122 1.69 -1.76 7.86
C ILE A 122 0.32 -2.11 7.25
N SER A 123 0.19 -2.01 5.93
CA SER A 123 -1.03 -2.39 5.22
C SER A 123 -1.36 -3.86 5.39
N ALA A 124 -0.35 -4.73 5.38
CA ALA A 124 -0.53 -6.16 5.63
C ALA A 124 -1.07 -6.43 7.03
N HIS A 125 -0.55 -5.74 8.06
CA HIS A 125 -1.07 -5.83 9.42
C HIS A 125 -2.53 -5.34 9.51
N ALA A 126 -2.83 -4.17 8.95
CA ALA A 126 -4.17 -3.61 8.95
C ALA A 126 -5.20 -4.53 8.28
N ALA A 127 -4.84 -5.13 7.15
CA ALA A 127 -5.73 -5.94 6.33
C ALA A 127 -5.68 -7.45 6.62
N HIS A 128 -4.99 -7.88 7.69
CA HIS A 128 -4.82 -9.30 8.05
C HIS A 128 -4.18 -10.18 6.96
N LEU A 129 -3.25 -9.63 6.21
CA LEU A 129 -2.54 -10.31 5.12
C LEU A 129 -1.38 -11.12 5.68
N THR A 130 -1.57 -12.43 5.86
CA THR A 130 -0.60 -13.29 6.58
C THR A 130 -0.16 -14.54 5.82
N THR A 131 -0.87 -14.91 4.75
CA THR A 131 -0.49 -16.04 3.91
C THR A 131 0.52 -15.63 2.84
N ARG A 132 1.17 -16.60 2.19
CA ARG A 132 2.09 -16.32 1.08
C ARG A 132 1.42 -15.53 -0.04
N GLU A 133 0.19 -15.90 -0.39
CA GLU A 133 -0.57 -15.20 -1.43
C GLU A 133 -0.89 -13.76 -1.03
N ASP A 134 -1.14 -13.54 0.26
CA ASP A 134 -1.37 -12.20 0.80
C ASP A 134 -0.11 -11.32 0.73
N LEU A 135 1.06 -11.90 1.00
CA LEU A 135 2.32 -11.18 0.85
C LEU A 135 2.61 -10.85 -0.61
N ASP A 136 2.32 -11.78 -1.53
CA ASP A 136 2.43 -11.54 -2.97
C ASP A 136 1.44 -10.45 -3.44
N PHE A 137 0.23 -10.40 -2.87
CA PHE A 137 -0.71 -9.30 -3.09
C PHE A 137 -0.18 -7.97 -2.55
N ALA A 138 0.38 -7.95 -1.34
CA ALA A 138 0.94 -6.73 -0.74
C ALA A 138 2.12 -6.17 -1.55
N LEU A 139 2.93 -7.03 -2.19
CA LEU A 139 3.93 -6.60 -3.18
C LEU A 139 3.23 -5.88 -4.34
N ARG A 140 2.32 -6.57 -5.01
CA ARG A 140 1.62 -6.03 -6.19
C ARG A 140 0.91 -4.72 -5.90
N ALA A 141 0.34 -4.59 -4.70
CA ALA A 141 -0.34 -3.38 -4.25
C ALA A 141 0.58 -2.15 -4.18
N VAL A 142 1.90 -2.33 -4.06
CA VAL A 142 2.89 -1.23 -4.08
C VAL A 142 3.77 -1.20 -5.33
N THR A 143 3.56 -2.12 -6.29
CA THR A 143 4.30 -2.19 -7.56
C THR A 143 3.37 -2.15 -8.78
N GLU A 144 2.75 -3.27 -9.16
CA GLU A 144 1.96 -3.36 -10.40
C GLU A 144 0.61 -2.63 -10.30
N ALA A 145 -0.08 -2.71 -9.17
CA ALA A 145 -1.38 -2.08 -8.97
C ALA A 145 -1.37 -0.55 -9.16
N PRO A 146 -0.40 0.21 -8.60
CA PRO A 146 -0.29 1.63 -8.91
C PRO A 146 0.11 1.91 -10.37
N ALA A 147 0.91 1.05 -11.01
CA ALA A 147 1.22 1.18 -12.43
C ALA A 147 -0.03 1.02 -13.31
N VAL A 148 -0.94 0.09 -12.96
CA VAL A 148 -2.27 -0.04 -13.60
C VAL A 148 -3.10 1.23 -13.41
N ALA A 149 -3.18 1.77 -12.19
CA ALA A 149 -3.93 2.99 -11.90
C ALA A 149 -3.38 4.23 -12.65
N MET A 150 -2.06 4.30 -12.80
CA MET A 150 -1.36 5.33 -13.58
C MET A 150 -1.38 5.07 -15.09
N ARG A 151 -1.84 3.89 -15.51
CA ARG A 151 -1.88 3.41 -16.91
C ARG A 151 -0.50 3.43 -17.57
N LEU A 152 0.49 2.88 -16.88
CA LEU A 152 1.84 2.73 -17.40
C LEU A 152 1.95 1.46 -18.24
N ASP A 153 2.05 1.60 -19.55
CA ASP A 153 2.19 0.48 -20.49
C ASP A 153 3.61 -0.11 -20.52
N ASP A 154 4.59 0.61 -20.00
CA ASP A 154 6.02 0.29 -20.02
C ASP A 154 6.61 -0.09 -18.64
N TYR A 155 5.77 -0.54 -17.70
CA TYR A 155 6.18 -0.93 -16.34
C TYR A 155 6.43 -2.44 -16.18
N GLY A 156 7.37 -2.79 -15.29
CA GLY A 156 7.68 -4.15 -14.87
C GLY A 156 9.01 -4.69 -15.40
N LEU A 157 9.44 -5.84 -14.86
CA LEU A 157 10.72 -6.49 -15.21
C LEU A 157 10.52 -7.45 -16.38
N ARG A 158 10.40 -6.92 -17.60
CA ARG A 158 10.26 -7.71 -18.83
C ARG A 158 11.07 -7.09 -19.97
N ALA A 159 11.47 -7.87 -20.96
CA ALA A 159 12.15 -7.31 -22.12
C ALA A 159 11.23 -6.29 -22.84
N GLY A 160 11.79 -5.14 -23.21
CA GLY A 160 11.08 -4.07 -23.91
C GLY A 160 10.38 -3.04 -23.01
N THR A 161 10.37 -3.19 -21.68
CA THR A 161 9.93 -2.12 -20.76
C THR A 161 11.05 -1.15 -20.43
N ARG A 162 10.68 -0.05 -19.77
CA ARG A 162 11.65 0.89 -19.22
C ARG A 162 12.52 0.16 -18.18
N ALA A 163 13.82 0.37 -18.25
CA ALA A 163 14.79 -0.24 -17.33
C ALA A 163 14.82 0.48 -15.97
N ASP A 164 13.66 0.50 -15.30
CA ASP A 164 13.46 0.99 -13.95
C ASP A 164 13.44 -0.21 -12.99
N MET A 165 14.34 -0.24 -12.02
CA MET A 165 14.36 -1.33 -11.05
C MET A 165 15.06 -0.92 -9.75
N GLN A 166 14.72 -1.63 -8.67
CA GLN A 166 15.40 -1.52 -7.38
C GLN A 166 15.97 -2.89 -7.02
N LEU A 167 17.21 -2.91 -6.54
CA LEU A 167 17.84 -4.09 -5.98
C LEU A 167 17.78 -4.01 -4.45
N LEU A 168 17.14 -5.00 -3.83
CA LEU A 168 17.04 -5.15 -2.38
C LEU A 168 17.97 -6.28 -1.92
N PRO A 169 18.68 -6.13 -0.78
CA PRO A 169 19.58 -7.16 -0.24
C PRO A 169 18.79 -8.22 0.54
N ALA A 170 17.84 -8.89 -0.13
CA ALA A 170 17.00 -9.94 0.45
C ALA A 170 16.82 -11.09 -0.54
N PRO A 171 16.73 -12.34 -0.07
CA PRO A 171 16.61 -13.52 -0.95
C PRO A 171 15.20 -13.69 -1.53
N SER A 172 14.20 -13.01 -0.97
CA SER A 172 12.81 -13.09 -1.42
C SER A 172 12.02 -11.87 -0.97
N TRP A 173 10.85 -11.66 -1.60
CA TRP A 173 9.93 -10.59 -1.19
C TRP A 173 9.46 -10.72 0.27
N PRO A 174 9.03 -11.89 0.78
CA PRO A 174 8.68 -12.02 2.20
C PRO A 174 9.80 -11.60 3.15
N GLU A 175 11.05 -11.93 2.81
CA GLU A 175 12.22 -11.51 3.60
C GLU A 175 12.48 -10.01 3.48
N ALA A 176 12.32 -9.41 2.30
CA ALA A 176 12.41 -7.95 2.13
C ALA A 176 11.35 -7.23 2.97
N LEU A 177 10.10 -7.75 2.97
CA LEU A 177 9.00 -7.21 3.76
C LEU A 177 9.24 -7.38 5.27
N ARG A 178 9.84 -8.49 5.72
CA ARG A 178 10.15 -8.72 7.14
C ARG A 178 11.34 -7.88 7.62
N LEU A 179 12.41 -7.82 6.83
CA LEU A 179 13.68 -7.17 7.21
C LEU A 179 13.70 -5.67 6.93
N GLN A 180 12.82 -5.18 6.05
CA GLN A 180 12.71 -3.76 5.69
C GLN A 180 14.04 -3.11 5.23
N PRO A 181 14.89 -3.77 4.42
CA PRO A 181 16.18 -3.21 4.05
C PRO A 181 16.02 -2.02 3.09
N PRO A 182 16.94 -1.04 3.11
CA PRO A 182 17.00 -0.05 2.04
C PRO A 182 17.45 -0.69 0.71
N PRO A 183 17.04 -0.16 -0.45
CA PRO A 183 17.58 -0.56 -1.74
C PRO A 183 19.10 -0.32 -1.81
N VAL A 184 19.85 -1.34 -2.23
CA VAL A 184 21.30 -1.21 -2.46
C VAL A 184 21.59 -0.49 -3.76
N LYS A 185 20.73 -0.61 -4.77
CA LYS A 185 20.85 0.08 -6.06
C LYS A 185 19.48 0.41 -6.63
N VAL A 186 19.38 1.56 -7.29
CA VAL A 186 18.18 2.01 -7.98
C VAL A 186 18.56 2.48 -9.38
N TRP A 187 17.87 1.95 -10.38
CA TRP A 187 17.97 2.39 -11.76
C TRP A 187 16.69 3.08 -12.20
N PHE A 188 16.85 4.16 -12.97
CA PHE A 188 15.78 4.87 -13.64
C PHE A 188 16.19 5.11 -15.10
N ALA A 189 15.35 4.68 -16.04
CA ALA A 189 15.61 4.68 -17.47
C ALA A 189 16.98 4.08 -17.83
N GLY A 190 17.35 2.97 -17.18
CA GLY A 190 18.62 2.26 -17.41
C GLY A 190 19.86 2.92 -16.80
N ARG A 191 19.72 4.05 -16.10
CA ARG A 191 20.82 4.74 -15.43
C ARG A 191 20.78 4.45 -13.93
N LEU A 192 21.94 4.11 -13.35
CA LEU A 192 22.07 4.02 -11.90
C LEU A 192 21.89 5.43 -11.30
N VAL A 193 20.86 5.62 -10.47
CA VAL A 193 20.50 6.92 -9.87
C VAL A 193 20.73 6.96 -8.37
N ALA A 194 20.80 5.81 -7.70
CA ALA A 194 21.15 5.72 -6.29
C ALA A 194 21.87 4.40 -5.99
N GLU A 195 22.79 4.45 -5.03
CA GLU A 195 23.48 3.30 -4.45
C GLU A 195 23.59 3.50 -2.92
N SER A 196 23.31 2.45 -2.15
CA SER A 196 23.31 2.49 -0.69
C SER A 196 24.17 1.36 -0.11
N SER A 197 24.90 1.65 0.96
CA SER A 197 25.66 0.66 1.73
C SER A 197 25.27 0.74 3.21
N VAL A 198 25.13 -0.41 3.87
CA VAL A 198 24.89 -0.49 5.32
C VAL A 198 26.09 -1.18 5.97
N ARG A 199 26.65 -0.58 7.03
CA ARG A 199 27.69 -1.17 7.88
C ARG A 199 27.12 -1.41 9.27
N SER A 200 27.21 -2.64 9.74
CA SER A 200 26.80 -3.04 11.08
C SER A 200 28.00 -3.63 11.82
N GLU A 201 28.25 -3.19 13.05
CA GLU A 201 29.28 -3.74 13.91
C GLU A 201 28.61 -4.37 15.13
N VAL A 202 28.83 -5.67 15.33
CA VAL A 202 28.26 -6.41 16.45
C VAL A 202 29.38 -6.69 17.44
N TYR A 203 29.20 -6.29 18.70
CA TYR A 203 30.17 -6.50 19.77
C TYR A 203 29.65 -7.56 20.74
N ARG A 204 30.50 -8.51 21.15
CA ARG A 204 30.16 -9.43 22.26
C ARG A 204 30.87 -8.97 23.52
N THR A 205 30.10 -8.83 24.60
CA THR A 205 30.65 -8.62 25.93
C THR A 205 31.05 -9.99 26.48
N THR A 206 32.35 -10.31 26.47
CA THR A 206 32.84 -11.60 27.02
C THR A 206 33.18 -11.50 28.51
N ARG A 207 33.34 -10.29 29.05
CA ARG A 207 33.45 -9.93 30.50
C ARG A 207 33.02 -8.47 30.74
N PRO A 208 32.62 -8.06 31.96
CA PRO A 208 32.44 -6.65 32.28
C PRO A 208 33.73 -5.87 31.99
N GLY A 209 33.67 -4.91 31.05
CA GLY A 209 34.81 -4.07 30.68
C GLY A 209 35.60 -4.49 29.43
N ALA A 210 35.25 -5.57 28.73
CA ALA A 210 35.90 -5.97 27.47
C ALA A 210 34.87 -6.20 26.35
N THR A 211 34.82 -5.28 25.39
CA THR A 211 34.12 -5.41 24.12
C THR A 211 35.11 -5.81 23.02
N ARG A 212 34.83 -6.90 22.31
CA ARG A 212 35.50 -7.23 21.05
C ARG A 212 34.45 -7.33 19.94
N PRO A 213 34.78 -6.94 18.70
CA PRO A 213 33.94 -7.23 17.55
C PRO A 213 33.69 -8.73 17.47
N ILE A 214 32.46 -9.10 17.12
CA ILE A 214 32.15 -10.44 16.62
C ILE A 214 32.53 -10.40 15.15
N ASP A 215 33.60 -11.10 14.78
CA ASP A 215 33.90 -11.32 13.37
C ASP A 215 32.71 -12.05 12.74
N ALA A 216 32.22 -11.49 11.63
CA ALA A 216 31.02 -11.92 10.92
C ALA A 216 31.18 -13.29 10.24
#